data_AF-A0A150WS30-F1
#
_entry.id   AF-A0A150WS30-F1
#
_cell.length_a   1.000
_cell.length_b   1.000
_cell.length_c   1.000
_cell.angle_alpha   90.00
_cell.angle_beta   90.00
_cell.angle_gamma   90.00
#
_symmetry.space_group_name_H-M   'P 1'
#
loop_
_entity.id
_entity.type
_entity.pdbx_description
1 polymer ?
#
loop_
_entity_poly.entity_id
_entity_poly.type
_entity_poly.pdbx_seq_one_letter_code
_entity_poly.pdbx_strand_id
1 'polypeptide(L)'
;MKAFIVAALIFAGTSAFADTQVLSCKVPNSTSVSLNIALGDDQSVDFVTVVLVEKAKQVLFFSQMDKGTVQDQIDAGYLNLLALTDKSAQVDGVIVNTGFLGLSKDTDGSFGGFLAAQGNIYPLTCTK
;
A
#
# COMPACT_ATOMS: atom_id res chain seq x y z
N MET A 1 29.64 3.70 -10.92
CA MET A 1 28.62 3.46 -9.88
C MET A 1 27.39 2.88 -10.54
N LYS A 2 26.98 1.68 -10.13
CA LYS A 2 25.87 0.91 -10.69
C LYS A 2 24.56 1.62 -10.33
N ALA A 3 23.99 2.39 -11.25
CA ALA A 3 22.64 2.92 -11.11
C ALA A 3 21.69 1.71 -11.07
N PHE A 4 21.09 1.51 -9.92
CA PHE A 4 20.21 0.40 -9.60
C PHE A 4 19.12 0.26 -10.67
N ILE A 5 19.13 -0.88 -11.36
CA ILE A 5 18.10 -1.36 -12.27
C ILE A 5 16.88 -1.77 -11.43
N VAL A 6 16.25 -0.82 -10.73
CA VAL A 6 15.02 -1.05 -9.96
C VAL A 6 13.82 -0.47 -10.71
N ALA A 7 14.01 0.57 -11.51
CA ALA A 7 12.94 1.20 -12.27
C ALA A 7 12.49 0.42 -13.53
N ALA A 8 13.36 -0.41 -14.12
CA ALA A 8 13.05 -1.08 -15.40
C ALA A 8 12.09 -2.28 -15.26
N LEU A 9 12.03 -2.91 -14.08
CA LEU A 9 11.02 -3.95 -13.77
C LEU A 9 9.62 -3.36 -13.58
N ILE A 10 9.51 -2.05 -13.32
CA ILE A 10 8.24 -1.39 -13.01
C ILE A 10 7.45 -1.07 -14.29
N PHE A 11 8.11 -0.91 -15.44
CA PHE A 11 7.45 -0.48 -16.69
C PHE A 11 7.13 -1.59 -17.71
N ALA A 12 7.72 -2.78 -17.60
CA ALA A 12 7.44 -3.89 -18.51
C ALA A 12 6.24 -4.78 -18.08
N GLY A 13 5.64 -4.52 -16.92
CA GLY A 13 4.62 -5.37 -16.30
C GLY A 13 3.19 -4.82 -16.30
N THR A 14 2.89 -3.70 -16.95
CA THR A 14 1.63 -2.95 -16.77
C THR A 14 0.34 -3.66 -17.26
N SER A 15 0.40 -4.95 -17.62
CA SER A 15 -0.76 -5.75 -18.00
C SER A 15 -0.95 -7.05 -17.20
N ALA A 16 -0.22 -7.27 -16.10
CA ALA A 16 -0.30 -8.53 -15.35
C ALA A 16 -0.29 -8.42 -13.81
N PHE A 17 -0.48 -7.24 -13.22
CA PHE A 17 -0.38 -7.07 -11.75
C PHE A 17 -1.63 -6.43 -11.15
N ALA A 18 -2.62 -7.25 -10.79
CA ALA A 18 -3.55 -7.08 -9.65
C ALA A 18 -4.69 -8.11 -9.74
N ASP A 19 -4.44 -9.38 -9.42
CA ASP A 19 -5.46 -10.43 -9.56
C ASP A 19 -6.33 -10.63 -8.31
N THR A 20 -6.02 -9.99 -7.17
CA THR A 20 -6.91 -10.07 -5.98
C THR A 20 -6.92 -8.77 -5.18
N GLN A 21 -8.08 -8.10 -5.16
CA GLN A 21 -8.34 -7.01 -4.22
C GLN A 21 -8.57 -7.62 -2.82
N VAL A 22 -7.79 -7.17 -1.84
CA VAL A 22 -7.82 -7.68 -0.45
C VAL A 22 -8.64 -6.79 0.45
N LEU A 23 -8.54 -5.46 0.27
CA LEU A 23 -9.32 -4.46 0.99
C LEU A 23 -9.59 -3.24 0.08
N SER A 24 -10.75 -2.63 0.27
CA SER A 24 -11.13 -1.33 -0.28
C SER A 24 -11.38 -0.35 0.85
N CYS A 25 -10.58 0.70 0.92
CA CYS A 25 -10.58 1.67 2.01
C CYS A 25 -10.93 3.07 1.49
N LYS A 26 -11.55 3.89 2.35
CA LYS A 26 -11.87 5.30 2.08
C LYS A 26 -11.67 6.15 3.32
N VAL A 27 -11.41 7.44 3.11
CA VAL A 27 -11.47 8.42 4.20
C VAL A 27 -12.95 8.75 4.48
N PRO A 28 -13.43 8.60 5.73
CA PRO A 28 -14.81 8.95 6.07
C PRO A 28 -15.16 10.39 5.65
N ASN A 29 -16.34 10.56 5.06
CA ASN A 29 -16.85 11.86 4.60
C ASN A 29 -16.01 12.54 3.49
N SER A 30 -15.07 11.81 2.86
CA SER A 30 -14.32 12.29 1.70
C SER A 30 -14.64 11.43 0.47
N THR A 31 -14.98 12.09 -0.63
CA THR A 31 -15.09 11.45 -1.96
C THR A 31 -13.77 11.50 -2.72
N SER A 32 -12.80 12.25 -2.20
CA SER A 32 -11.56 12.57 -2.89
C SER A 32 -10.41 11.64 -2.53
N VAL A 33 -10.60 10.73 -1.56
CA VAL A 33 -9.58 9.81 -1.06
C VAL A 33 -10.12 8.39 -0.95
N SER A 34 -9.69 7.54 -1.88
CA SER A 34 -9.86 6.09 -1.86
C SER A 34 -8.50 5.40 -1.80
N LEU A 35 -8.50 4.17 -1.33
CA LEU A 35 -7.32 3.33 -1.16
C LEU A 35 -7.69 1.88 -1.47
N ASN A 36 -7.15 1.34 -2.55
CA ASN A 36 -7.30 -0.07 -2.90
C ASN A 36 -6.04 -0.81 -2.50
N ILE A 37 -6.21 -1.95 -1.82
CA ILE A 37 -5.13 -2.86 -1.46
C ILE A 37 -5.29 -4.09 -2.34
N ALA A 38 -4.37 -4.27 -3.27
CA ALA A 38 -4.36 -5.41 -4.17
C ALA A 38 -3.07 -6.20 -4.02
N LEU A 39 -3.18 -7.52 -4.07
CA LEU A 39 -2.07 -8.46 -4.05
C LEU A 39 -1.76 -8.88 -5.49
N GLY A 40 -0.52 -8.67 -5.92
CA GLY A 40 -0.01 -9.20 -7.17
C GLY A 40 0.30 -10.69 -7.04
N ASP A 41 -0.04 -11.49 -8.05
CA ASP A 41 0.37 -12.90 -8.09
C ASP A 41 1.83 -13.03 -8.53
N ASP A 42 2.74 -12.81 -7.60
CA ASP A 42 4.13 -13.24 -7.72
C ASP A 42 4.30 -14.56 -6.95
N GLN A 43 4.99 -15.54 -7.55
CA GLN A 43 5.25 -16.84 -6.91
C GLN A 43 6.17 -16.73 -5.69
N SER A 44 6.89 -15.61 -5.53
CA SER A 44 7.96 -15.44 -4.54
C SER A 44 7.65 -14.41 -3.44
N VAL A 45 6.77 -13.45 -3.69
CA VAL A 45 6.48 -12.34 -2.76
C VAL A 45 5.02 -11.89 -2.82
N ASP A 46 4.53 -11.27 -1.76
CA ASP A 46 3.30 -10.50 -1.79
C ASP A 46 3.62 -9.06 -2.22
N PHE A 47 3.13 -8.67 -3.40
CA PHE A 47 3.24 -7.28 -3.87
C PHE A 47 1.94 -6.54 -3.60
N VAL A 48 1.98 -5.58 -2.66
CA VAL A 48 0.83 -4.76 -2.30
C VAL A 48 0.90 -3.43 -3.01
N THR A 49 -0.17 -3.06 -3.72
CA THR A 49 -0.35 -1.69 -4.23
C THR A 49 -1.35 -0.94 -3.38
N VAL A 50 -1.09 0.35 -3.18
CA VAL A 50 -1.91 1.27 -2.40
C VAL A 50 -2.04 2.55 -3.20
N VAL A 51 -3.23 2.78 -3.75
CA VAL A 51 -3.49 3.94 -4.60
C VAL A 51 -4.17 5.03 -3.78
N LEU A 52 -3.49 6.13 -3.49
CA LEU A 52 -4.08 7.31 -2.88
C LEU A 52 -4.56 8.26 -3.99
N VAL A 53 -5.86 8.47 -4.09
CA VAL A 53 -6.41 9.58 -4.87
C VAL A 53 -6.54 10.79 -3.94
N GLU A 54 -6.13 11.98 -4.36
CA GLU A 54 -6.38 13.24 -3.66
C GLU A 54 -6.72 14.31 -4.70
N LYS A 55 -8.01 14.65 -4.81
CA LYS A 55 -8.54 15.56 -5.84
C LYS A 55 -8.19 15.03 -7.25
N ALA A 56 -7.36 15.77 -8.02
CA ALA A 56 -6.90 15.40 -9.35
C ALA A 56 -5.53 14.70 -9.36
N LYS A 57 -4.93 14.45 -8.19
CA LYS A 57 -3.64 13.79 -8.07
C LYS A 57 -3.82 12.35 -7.62
N GLN A 58 -3.03 11.45 -8.19
CA GLN A 58 -2.95 10.06 -7.78
C GLN A 58 -1.52 9.79 -7.34
N VAL A 59 -1.36 9.18 -6.17
CA VAL A 59 -0.08 8.72 -5.64
C VAL A 59 -0.18 7.22 -5.49
N LEU A 60 0.68 6.51 -6.21
CA LEU A 60 0.83 5.07 -6.06
C LEU A 60 1.88 4.80 -5.00
N PHE A 61 1.49 4.07 -3.97
CA PHE A 61 2.41 3.43 -3.05
C PHE A 61 2.45 1.93 -3.31
N PHE A 62 3.57 1.29 -2.97
CA PHE A 62 3.72 -0.16 -3.03
C PHE A 62 4.49 -0.68 -1.82
N SER A 63 4.26 -1.94 -1.47
CA SER A 63 5.02 -2.67 -0.45
C SER A 63 5.31 -4.08 -0.96
N GLN A 64 6.46 -4.62 -0.58
CA GLN A 64 6.84 -6.00 -0.83
C GLN A 64 7.01 -6.71 0.50
N MET A 65 6.39 -7.88 0.62
CA MET A 65 6.44 -8.72 1.82
C MET A 65 6.68 -10.17 1.41
N ASP A 66 7.10 -11.01 2.35
CA ASP A 66 7.23 -12.44 2.09
C ASP A 66 5.87 -13.03 1.69
N LYS A 67 5.87 -13.98 0.74
CA LYS A 67 4.65 -14.60 0.20
C LYS A 67 3.74 -15.10 1.34
N GLY A 68 2.45 -14.75 1.28
CA GLY A 68 1.44 -15.15 2.26
C GLY A 68 1.34 -14.24 3.49
N THR A 69 2.33 -13.37 3.73
CA THR A 69 2.33 -12.49 4.92
C THR A 69 1.13 -11.56 4.95
N VAL A 70 0.68 -11.06 3.79
CA VAL A 70 -0.48 -10.15 3.74
C VAL A 70 -1.73 -10.89 4.21
N GLN A 71 -1.93 -12.12 3.75
CA GLN A 71 -3.06 -12.94 4.14
C GLN A 71 -2.99 -13.30 5.63
N ASP A 72 -1.82 -13.70 6.12
CA ASP A 72 -1.60 -14.02 7.54
C ASP A 72 -1.91 -12.84 8.46
N GLN A 73 -1.47 -11.63 8.10
CA GLN A 73 -1.77 -10.42 8.87
C GLN A 73 -3.28 -10.12 8.86
N ILE A 74 -3.92 -10.19 7.70
CA ILE A 74 -5.37 -9.95 7.57
C ILE A 74 -6.16 -10.94 8.41
N ASP A 75 -5.78 -12.22 8.41
CA ASP A 75 -6.41 -13.25 9.22
C ASP A 75 -6.16 -13.05 10.73
N ALA A 76 -4.98 -12.53 11.09
CA ALA A 76 -4.67 -12.07 12.44
C ALA A 76 -5.37 -10.75 12.84
N GLY A 77 -6.09 -10.11 11.91
CA GLY A 77 -6.89 -8.92 12.17
C GLY A 77 -6.11 -7.60 12.08
N TYR A 78 -4.98 -7.55 11.37
CA TYR A 78 -4.27 -6.31 11.12
C TYR A 78 -3.62 -6.29 9.72
N LEU A 79 -3.14 -5.13 9.27
CA LEU A 79 -2.24 -5.05 8.14
C LEU A 79 -1.36 -3.82 8.34
N ASN A 80 -0.06 -4.04 8.48
CA ASN A 80 0.92 -2.98 8.63
C ASN A 80 1.92 -3.08 7.48
N LEU A 81 2.05 -2.00 6.71
CA LEU A 81 3.01 -1.94 5.61
C LEU A 81 3.70 -0.60 5.51
N LEU A 82 4.95 -0.66 5.07
CA LEU A 82 5.70 0.51 4.63
C LEU A 82 5.28 0.82 3.20
N ALA A 83 4.63 1.96 3.01
CA ALA A 83 4.12 2.40 1.72
C ALA A 83 5.25 3.14 0.97
N LEU A 84 5.93 2.46 0.05
CA LEU A 84 7.02 3.03 -0.75
C LEU A 84 6.48 3.73 -2.00
N THR A 85 7.17 4.75 -2.49
CA THR A 85 6.89 5.41 -3.77
C THR A 85 8.09 5.27 -4.71
N ASP A 86 7.95 5.66 -5.97
CA ASP A 86 9.07 5.81 -6.90
C ASP A 86 10.13 6.83 -6.44
N LYS A 87 9.75 7.70 -5.50
CA LYS A 87 10.63 8.70 -4.86
C LYS A 87 11.19 8.25 -3.52
N SER A 88 10.82 7.06 -3.03
CA SER A 88 11.38 6.50 -1.81
C SER A 88 12.88 6.27 -1.99
N ALA A 89 13.66 6.77 -1.04
CA ALA A 89 15.12 6.67 -1.07
C ALA A 89 15.67 6.49 0.35
N GLN A 90 16.86 5.91 0.45
CA GLN A 90 17.62 5.90 1.69
C GLN A 90 18.69 6.99 1.64
N VAL A 91 18.64 7.91 2.59
CA VAL A 91 19.63 9.00 2.74
C VAL A 91 20.13 8.95 4.17
N ASP A 92 21.45 8.81 4.34
CA ASP A 92 22.10 8.73 5.65
C ASP A 92 21.48 7.66 6.58
N GLY A 93 21.10 6.53 6.01
CA GLY A 93 20.47 5.42 6.74
C GLY A 93 18.96 5.58 6.98
N VAL A 94 18.37 6.74 6.69
CA VAL A 94 16.95 7.04 6.88
C VAL A 94 16.17 6.84 5.58
N ILE A 95 15.03 6.14 5.64
CA ILE A 95 14.12 6.02 4.50
C ILE A 95 13.24 7.27 4.44
N VAL A 96 13.34 8.02 3.35
CA VAL A 96 12.58 9.26 3.10
C VAL A 96 11.55 9.06 1.99
N ASN A 97 10.57 9.97 1.91
CA ASN A 97 9.50 9.97 0.91
C ASN A 97 8.65 8.69 0.86
N THR A 98 8.50 8.06 2.03
CA THR A 98 7.66 6.89 2.25
C THR A 98 6.43 7.25 3.09
N GLY A 99 5.45 6.36 3.13
CA GLY A 99 4.34 6.40 4.06
C GLY A 99 4.26 5.13 4.89
N PHE A 100 3.36 5.12 5.85
CA PHE A 100 3.03 3.97 6.68
C PHE A 100 1.53 3.74 6.64
N LEU A 101 1.11 2.53 6.31
CA LEU A 101 -0.28 2.10 6.41
C LEU A 101 -0.40 1.16 7.60
N GLY A 102 -1.29 1.49 8.52
CA GLY A 102 -1.68 0.61 9.61
C GLY A 102 -3.19 0.42 9.62
N LEU A 103 -3.62 -0.83 9.52
CA LEU A 103 -5.01 -1.25 9.60
C LEU A 103 -5.18 -2.27 10.70
N SER A 104 -6.33 -2.23 11.35
CA SER A 104 -6.75 -3.18 12.38
C SER A 104 -8.22 -3.49 12.22
N LYS A 105 -8.58 -4.73 12.54
CA LYS A 105 -9.96 -5.18 12.61
C LYS A 105 -10.63 -4.56 13.84
N ASP A 106 -11.77 -3.91 13.64
CA ASP A 106 -12.61 -3.39 14.70
C ASP A 106 -13.53 -4.49 15.26
N THR A 107 -14.16 -4.20 16.38
CA THR A 107 -15.11 -5.06 17.12
C THR A 107 -16.31 -5.50 16.28
N ASP A 108 -16.72 -4.72 15.29
CA ASP A 108 -17.80 -5.05 14.34
C ASP A 108 -17.32 -5.94 13.17
N GLY A 109 -16.03 -6.27 13.12
CA GLY A 109 -15.40 -7.08 12.08
C GLY A 109 -14.98 -6.30 10.84
N SER A 110 -15.26 -5.00 10.76
CA SER A 110 -14.73 -4.11 9.73
C SER A 110 -13.24 -3.84 9.95
N PHE A 111 -12.53 -3.36 8.93
CA PHE A 111 -11.16 -2.89 9.08
C PHE A 111 -11.14 -1.36 9.12
N GLY A 112 -10.32 -0.79 9.99
CA GLY A 112 -10.09 0.65 10.08
C GLY A 112 -8.64 0.96 10.42
N GLY A 113 -8.23 2.22 10.25
CA GLY A 113 -6.86 2.61 10.57
C GLY A 113 -6.45 3.92 9.92
N PHE A 114 -5.21 4.01 9.47
CA PHE A 114 -4.70 5.21 8.81
C PHE A 114 -3.58 4.94 7.81
N LEU A 115 -3.47 5.82 6.83
CA LEU A 115 -2.28 6.01 6.02
C LEU A 115 -1.59 7.31 6.46
N ALA A 116 -0.34 7.24 6.89
CA ALA A 116 0.50 8.41 7.11
C ALA A 116 1.44 8.57 5.91
N ALA A 117 1.29 9.62 5.12
CA ALA A 117 2.13 9.86 3.94
C ALA A 117 2.18 11.34 3.59
N GLN A 118 3.32 11.80 3.04
CA GLN A 118 3.52 13.19 2.60
C GLN A 118 3.22 14.25 3.67
N GLY A 119 3.43 13.92 4.95
CA GLY A 119 3.13 14.80 6.08
C GLY A 119 1.65 14.85 6.48
N ASN A 120 0.79 14.08 5.83
CA ASN A 120 -0.64 13.96 6.14
C ASN A 120 -0.95 12.62 6.81
N ILE A 121 -2.05 12.59 7.57
CA ILE A 121 -2.65 11.37 8.10
C ILE A 121 -4.06 11.25 7.52
N TYR A 122 -4.32 10.15 6.83
CA TYR A 122 -5.59 9.83 6.20
C TYR A 122 -6.26 8.73 7.03
N PRO A 123 -7.31 9.03 7.82
CA PRO A 123 -8.04 8.01 8.57
C PRO A 123 -8.86 7.16 7.61
N LEU A 124 -8.87 5.84 7.79
CA LEU A 124 -9.45 4.90 6.83
C LEU A 124 -10.53 4.04 7.48
N THR A 125 -11.59 3.79 6.70
CA THR A 125 -12.55 2.71 6.93
C THR A 125 -12.52 1.81 5.70
N CYS A 126 -12.41 0.50 5.93
CA CYS A 126 -12.14 -0.51 4.91
C CYS A 126 -13.21 -1.61 4.91
N THR A 127 -13.54 -2.07 3.71
CA THR A 127 -14.33 -3.27 3.44
C THR A 127 -13.45 -4.30 2.75
N LYS A 128 -13.63 -5.57 3.10
CA LYS A 128 -13.01 -6.68 2.37
C LYS A 128 -13.63 -6.84 0.99
#